data_AF-A0A915B4L6-F1
#
_entry.id   AF-A0A915B4L6-F1
#
_cell.length_a   1.000
_cell.length_b   1.000
_cell.length_c   1.000
_cell.angle_alpha   90.00
_cell.angle_beta   90.00
_cell.angle_gamma   90.00
#
_symmetry.space_group_name_H-M   'P 1'
#
loop_
_entity.id
_entity.type
_entity.pdbx_description
1 polymer ?
#
loop_
_entity_poly.entity_id
_entity_poly.type
_entity_poly.pdbx_seq_one_letter_code
_entity_poly.pdbx_strand_id
1 'polypeptide(L)'
;MYRIMNYQHSGSSSSSNSHHYNLRSRNSNIVTNNRQSTRINHIVESTKITDYFVVRKRRSISSDEESDMETSKKRVKNEADTSNDQVVPEVGYSVNHQSHMSRRCRFAILKNLPENPLGIFATLSPEIFLTIIERIPVARLVSLAETSLEMNSLLRCYATSGTAGKRFVKETAVIRVPLNVQMTNEDPFYAWGMLLKSVTITESASKRIDYFGIFYARYRNRCDEAGWGRCIMAFLKQWDFCECARLLHSLFSTTESGLYRTILETLDEPDGLHPDKEMKIRRRLKNLFLSHQYPDIRDASFWLSAILRTHLNTTKQAKLLYILFGPTRLNDFLQEVIDWRDLCEIPVSTLVSSKQKLGPLSDALLTLLQTKCLGNSEFVYNEADMFNILEELTTYPQPWPFDNFVALLLNRTALIPIALAFRMMHGYVEETGQMFNSMRLLLYRWHLPVVRYLERPMRQTMITLQRFQRVALMRSILMAQFDATAERLDELPGRQQEFLEELQATAVTSPLLRLLGMML
;
A
#
# COMPACT_ATOMS: atom_id res chain seq x y z
N MET A 1 -43.26 -23.83 28.74
CA MET A 1 -43.08 -25.30 28.68
C MET A 1 -41.64 -25.58 29.09
N TYR A 2 -41.47 -26.35 30.16
CA TYR A 2 -40.35 -26.38 31.12
C TYR A 2 -39.13 -27.24 30.72
N ARG A 3 -37.93 -26.81 31.19
CA ARG A 3 -36.78 -27.55 31.81
C ARG A 3 -35.52 -26.71 31.57
N ILE A 4 -34.83 -26.08 32.53
CA ILE A 4 -34.40 -26.38 33.91
C ILE A 4 -33.69 -27.74 34.03
N MET A 5 -32.36 -27.70 34.08
CA MET A 5 -31.55 -28.57 34.95
C MET A 5 -30.33 -27.78 35.46
N ASN A 6 -30.40 -27.44 36.76
CA ASN A 6 -29.26 -27.23 37.64
C ASN A 6 -28.77 -28.60 38.10
N TYR A 7 -27.46 -28.79 38.29
CA TYR A 7 -26.95 -29.55 39.44
C TYR A 7 -25.56 -29.06 39.88
N GLN A 8 -25.47 -28.83 41.19
CA GLN A 8 -24.37 -28.38 42.03
C GLN A 8 -23.33 -29.50 42.28
N HIS A 9 -22.02 -29.18 42.22
CA HIS A 9 -21.05 -29.04 43.33
C HIS A 9 -20.69 -30.29 44.17
N SER A 10 -19.42 -30.70 44.02
CA SER A 10 -18.47 -31.19 45.05
C SER A 10 -17.09 -31.22 44.36
N GLY A 11 -15.96 -30.65 44.80
CA GLY A 11 -15.54 -30.16 46.11
C GLY A 11 -14.36 -31.01 46.64
N SER A 12 -13.12 -30.67 46.28
CA SER A 12 -11.81 -30.99 46.95
C SER A 12 -10.66 -30.75 45.94
N SER A 13 -9.84 -29.69 46.03
CA SER A 13 -8.80 -29.26 46.99
C SER A 13 -7.39 -29.73 46.63
N SER A 14 -6.44 -28.78 46.69
CA SER A 14 -4.97 -28.84 46.47
C SER A 14 -4.53 -28.87 44.99
N SER A 15 -3.51 -28.15 44.53
CA SER A 15 -2.37 -27.52 45.19
C SER A 15 -1.86 -26.30 44.40
N SER A 16 -1.51 -25.28 45.16
CA SER A 16 -0.79 -24.05 44.82
C SER A 16 0.53 -24.34 44.08
N ASN A 17 0.82 -23.56 43.03
CA ASN A 17 2.19 -23.17 42.68
C ASN A 17 2.16 -21.93 41.78
N SER A 18 2.34 -20.77 42.42
CA SER A 18 2.64 -19.50 41.77
C SER A 18 4.13 -19.46 41.43
N HIS A 19 4.47 -19.42 40.15
CA HIS A 19 5.82 -19.05 39.72
C HIS A 19 5.85 -17.61 39.23
N HIS A 20 6.19 -16.74 40.18
CA HIS A 20 6.88 -15.48 39.94
C HIS A 20 8.13 -15.73 39.09
N TYR A 21 8.35 -14.93 38.05
CA TYR A 21 9.70 -14.67 37.55
C TYR A 21 10.02 -13.19 37.61
N ASN A 22 11.13 -12.95 38.31
CA ASN A 22 11.71 -11.68 38.70
C ASN A 22 12.28 -10.91 37.50
N LEU A 23 11.91 -9.63 37.45
CA LEU A 23 12.64 -8.58 36.77
C LEU A 23 13.99 -8.39 37.47
N ARG A 24 15.09 -8.61 36.75
CA ARG A 24 16.43 -8.32 37.26
C ARG A 24 16.83 -6.90 36.87
N SER A 25 16.78 -6.05 37.89
CA SER A 25 17.49 -4.77 37.99
C SER A 25 18.97 -4.90 37.64
N ARG A 26 19.51 -3.93 36.89
CA ARG A 26 20.92 -3.54 37.02
C ARG A 26 21.02 -2.02 37.12
N ASN A 27 21.64 -1.62 38.22
CA ASN A 27 21.77 -0.26 38.71
C ASN A 27 22.58 0.66 37.80
N SER A 28 22.13 1.91 37.85
CA SER A 28 22.77 3.18 37.60
C SER A 28 24.21 3.32 38.10
N ASN A 29 25.02 4.08 37.36
CA ASN A 29 25.90 5.09 37.96
C ASN A 29 25.73 6.43 37.22
N ILE A 30 25.52 7.45 38.03
CA ILE A 30 25.34 8.87 37.71
C ILE A 30 26.72 9.53 37.77
N VAL A 31 27.09 10.36 36.77
CA VAL A 31 27.85 11.60 36.98
C VAL A 31 27.34 12.67 36.00
N THR A 32 27.31 13.89 36.52
CA THR A 32 26.54 15.09 36.18
C THR A 32 27.18 16.07 35.17
N ASN A 33 26.28 16.86 34.55
CA ASN A 33 26.40 18.26 34.09
C ASN A 33 27.31 18.63 32.91
N ASN A 34 26.72 19.21 31.83
CA ASN A 34 26.67 20.66 31.65
C ASN A 34 25.82 21.13 30.44
N ARG A 35 25.27 22.34 30.58
CA ARG A 35 24.50 23.12 29.58
C ARG A 35 25.43 23.77 28.53
N GLN A 36 24.99 23.82 27.26
CA GLN A 36 25.13 24.92 26.26
C GLN A 36 24.53 24.44 24.91
N SER A 37 23.41 25.01 24.46
CA SER A 37 23.25 26.12 23.49
C SER A 37 23.82 25.91 22.08
N THR A 38 22.88 25.82 21.12
CA THR A 38 22.88 26.22 19.69
C THR A 38 24.08 25.89 18.77
N ARG A 39 23.84 25.02 17.78
CA ARG A 39 23.91 25.35 16.33
C ARG A 39 23.41 24.18 15.46
N ILE A 40 22.40 24.48 14.66
CA ILE A 40 21.89 23.62 13.58
C ILE A 40 22.92 23.69 12.44
N ASN A 41 23.54 22.57 12.12
CA ASN A 41 24.28 22.39 10.87
C ASN A 41 23.74 21.14 10.16
N HIS A 42 23.22 21.36 8.95
CA HIS A 42 22.90 20.34 7.97
C HIS A 42 24.16 19.55 7.63
N ILE A 43 24.19 18.27 7.99
CA ILE A 43 25.11 17.28 7.42
C ILE A 43 24.24 16.13 6.94
N VAL A 44 24.36 15.85 5.64
CA VAL A 44 23.76 14.71 4.95
C VAL A 44 24.31 13.44 5.59
N GLU A 45 23.50 12.74 6.37
CA GLU A 45 23.83 11.40 6.86
C GLU A 45 23.82 10.44 5.68
N SER A 46 25.03 10.06 5.26
CA SER A 46 25.27 8.90 4.41
C SER A 46 24.72 7.64 5.09
N THR A 47 24.01 6.85 4.31
CA THR A 47 23.41 5.56 4.65
C THR A 47 24.42 4.62 5.32
N LYS A 48 24.36 4.51 6.65
CA LYS A 48 25.05 3.47 7.43
C LYS A 48 24.29 2.14 7.30
N ILE A 49 24.58 1.41 6.22
CA ILE A 49 24.13 0.03 5.97
C ILE A 49 24.97 -1.00 6.76
N THR A 50 26.10 -0.59 7.34
CA THR A 50 27.11 -1.50 7.92
C THR A 50 26.77 -2.04 9.31
N ASP A 51 25.97 -1.34 10.11
CA ASP A 51 25.66 -1.74 11.49
C ASP A 51 24.50 -2.76 11.56
N TYR A 52 23.71 -2.89 10.49
CA TYR A 52 22.47 -3.68 10.46
C TYR A 52 22.69 -5.19 10.42
N PHE A 53 23.74 -5.67 9.75
CA PHE A 53 23.97 -7.10 9.52
C PHE A 53 24.75 -7.78 10.64
N VAL A 54 25.21 -7.02 11.64
CA VAL A 54 25.83 -7.58 12.86
C VAL A 54 24.81 -8.42 13.65
N VAL A 55 23.51 -8.10 13.57
CA VAL A 55 22.44 -8.87 14.25
C VAL A 55 22.25 -10.27 13.65
N ARG A 56 22.66 -10.53 12.39
CA ARG A 56 22.64 -11.86 11.77
C ARG A 56 24.01 -12.56 11.72
N LYS A 57 25.08 -11.98 12.28
CA LYS A 57 26.43 -12.55 12.16
C LYS A 57 26.68 -13.67 13.20
N ARG A 58 26.42 -14.93 12.81
CA ARG A 58 27.13 -16.09 13.38
C ARG A 58 28.55 -16.15 12.79
N ARG A 59 29.47 -16.66 13.61
CA ARG A 59 30.94 -16.62 13.47
C ARG A 59 31.46 -17.17 12.14
N SER A 60 32.25 -16.36 11.43
CA SER A 60 33.40 -16.78 10.64
C SER A 60 34.40 -15.62 10.50
N ILE A 61 35.67 -15.99 10.44
CA ILE A 61 36.87 -15.23 10.81
C ILE A 61 37.55 -14.63 9.56
N SER A 62 37.88 -13.32 9.64
CA SER A 62 38.90 -12.50 8.92
C SER A 62 39.03 -12.62 7.38
N SER A 63 39.63 -11.70 6.61
CA SER A 63 40.55 -10.57 6.84
C SER A 63 40.47 -9.59 5.66
N ASP A 64 40.98 -8.39 5.91
CA ASP A 64 41.03 -7.17 5.10
C ASP A 64 41.77 -7.28 3.74
N GLU A 65 41.41 -6.44 2.75
CA GLU A 65 42.17 -5.23 2.36
C GLU A 65 41.61 -4.53 1.09
N GLU A 66 41.67 -3.19 1.18
CA GLU A 66 41.50 -2.07 0.25
C GLU A 66 42.40 -2.13 -1.03
N SER A 67 42.36 -1.29 -2.07
CA SER A 67 41.62 -0.09 -2.50
C SER A 67 41.98 0.20 -3.99
N ASP A 68 41.25 1.17 -4.57
CA ASP A 68 41.78 2.31 -5.36
C ASP A 68 41.45 2.50 -6.84
N MET A 69 41.08 3.78 -7.09
CA MET A 69 41.26 4.64 -8.27
C MET A 69 40.46 4.36 -9.56
N GLU A 70 40.05 5.33 -10.37
CA GLU A 70 39.88 6.79 -10.29
C GLU A 70 39.16 7.23 -11.59
N THR A 71 38.34 8.27 -11.47
CA THR A 71 38.04 9.41 -12.38
C THR A 71 37.82 9.29 -13.91
N SER A 72 37.00 10.27 -14.35
CA SER A 72 37.01 11.01 -15.64
C SER A 72 36.01 10.53 -16.71
N LYS A 73 35.41 11.37 -17.56
CA LYS A 73 35.03 12.80 -17.64
C LYS A 73 34.37 12.95 -19.03
N LYS A 74 33.52 13.98 -19.20
CA LYS A 74 33.14 14.67 -20.47
C LYS A 74 32.20 13.92 -21.44
N ARG A 75 31.40 14.56 -22.31
CA ARG A 75 30.82 15.93 -22.51
C ARG A 75 30.13 15.86 -23.90
N VAL A 76 29.23 16.82 -24.20
CA VAL A 76 28.74 17.27 -25.53
C VAL A 76 27.50 16.49 -26.02
N LYS A 77 26.26 17.02 -26.01
CA LYS A 77 25.64 18.21 -26.65
C LYS A 77 25.59 18.09 -28.19
N ASN A 78 24.39 17.99 -28.77
CA ASN A 78 23.98 18.88 -29.88
C ASN A 78 22.50 18.69 -30.23
N GLU A 79 21.90 19.85 -30.47
CA GLU A 79 20.57 20.13 -31.02
C GLU A 79 20.49 19.77 -32.51
N ALA A 80 19.27 19.54 -33.02
CA ALA A 80 18.83 20.13 -34.29
C ALA A 80 17.29 20.01 -34.45
N ASP A 81 16.72 21.12 -34.89
CA ASP A 81 15.34 21.43 -35.26
C ASP A 81 14.77 20.63 -36.44
N THR A 82 13.42 20.63 -36.57
CA THR A 82 12.57 21.02 -37.75
C THR A 82 11.18 20.36 -37.61
N SER A 83 10.11 21.10 -37.30
CA SER A 83 9.19 21.88 -38.15
C SER A 83 8.11 21.08 -38.92
N ASN A 84 6.83 21.40 -38.63
CA ASN A 84 5.61 21.38 -39.48
C ASN A 84 5.17 20.03 -40.12
N ASP A 85 3.90 19.67 -40.30
CA ASP A 85 2.75 20.45 -40.77
C ASP A 85 1.39 19.85 -40.32
N GLN A 86 0.38 20.72 -40.33
CA GLN A 86 -1.06 20.45 -40.19
C GLN A 86 -1.64 19.76 -41.43
N VAL A 87 -2.66 18.89 -41.28
CA VAL A 87 -3.81 18.81 -42.20
C VAL A 87 -5.05 18.29 -41.45
N VAL A 88 -6.14 19.06 -41.50
CA VAL A 88 -7.52 18.73 -41.13
C VAL A 88 -8.23 18.09 -42.32
N PRO A 89 -9.24 17.22 -42.11
CA PRO A 89 -10.48 17.43 -42.86
C PRO A 89 -11.75 17.27 -42.03
N GLU A 90 -12.77 17.94 -42.54
CA GLU A 90 -14.06 18.27 -41.94
C GLU A 90 -15.20 17.50 -42.67
N VAL A 91 -16.35 17.43 -41.98
CA VAL A 91 -17.74 17.23 -42.47
C VAL A 91 -18.29 15.80 -42.66
N GLY A 92 -19.42 15.55 -41.98
CA GLY A 92 -20.42 14.54 -42.33
C GLY A 92 -21.66 14.59 -41.44
N TYR A 93 -22.65 15.42 -41.80
CA TYR A 93 -23.96 15.51 -41.16
C TYR A 93 -24.85 14.29 -41.45
N SER A 94 -25.62 13.85 -40.45
CA SER A 94 -26.88 13.12 -40.64
C SER A 94 -27.84 13.45 -39.50
N VAL A 95 -29.11 13.68 -39.85
CA VAL A 95 -30.14 14.32 -39.05
C VAL A 95 -31.39 13.40 -38.99
N ASN A 96 -32.08 13.46 -37.84
CA ASN A 96 -33.49 13.10 -37.55
C ASN A 96 -33.81 11.61 -37.21
N HIS A 97 -34.66 11.28 -36.21
CA HIS A 97 -35.96 11.87 -35.86
C HIS A 97 -36.40 11.67 -34.37
N GLN A 98 -37.29 12.58 -33.92
CA GLN A 98 -38.27 12.53 -32.80
C GLN A 98 -37.72 12.68 -31.37
N SER A 99 -38.03 13.78 -30.65
CA SER A 99 -39.36 13.95 -30.06
C SER A 99 -39.93 15.39 -30.14
N HIS A 100 -41.20 15.44 -30.53
CA HIS A 100 -42.05 16.61 -30.70
C HIS A 100 -42.51 17.22 -29.35
N MET A 101 -41.66 18.03 -28.73
CA MET A 101 -42.13 19.13 -27.88
C MET A 101 -41.95 20.44 -28.68
N SER A 102 -43.08 21.07 -28.96
CA SER A 102 -43.27 22.24 -29.83
C SER A 102 -42.12 23.26 -29.79
N ARG A 103 -41.40 23.40 -30.91
CA ARG A 103 -40.42 24.47 -31.14
C ARG A 103 -41.03 25.87 -30.91
N ARG A 104 -42.35 26.05 -31.10
CA ARG A 104 -43.03 27.34 -30.90
C ARG A 104 -43.15 27.76 -29.43
N CYS A 105 -43.29 26.83 -28.47
CA CYS A 105 -43.28 27.18 -27.04
C CYS A 105 -41.87 27.54 -26.54
N ARG A 106 -40.82 26.92 -27.08
CA ARG A 106 -39.43 27.23 -26.71
C ARG A 106 -39.06 28.66 -27.05
N PHE A 107 -39.43 29.15 -28.24
CA PHE A 107 -39.10 30.52 -28.66
C PHE A 107 -39.91 31.61 -27.95
N ALA A 108 -41.14 31.33 -27.52
CA ALA A 108 -41.96 32.31 -26.79
C ALA A 108 -41.47 32.51 -25.34
N ILE A 109 -41.01 31.46 -24.67
CA ILE A 109 -40.44 31.54 -23.32
C ILE A 109 -39.04 32.19 -23.35
N LEU A 110 -38.24 31.89 -24.38
CA LEU A 110 -36.88 32.46 -24.55
C LEU A 110 -36.85 33.97 -24.79
N LYS A 111 -37.91 34.58 -25.33
CA LYS A 111 -37.96 36.04 -25.55
C LYS A 111 -38.22 36.86 -24.29
N ASN A 112 -38.76 36.25 -23.24
CA ASN A 112 -39.06 36.90 -21.96
C ASN A 112 -38.19 36.38 -20.81
N LEU A 113 -37.18 35.56 -21.14
CA LEU A 113 -36.23 35.07 -20.17
C LEU A 113 -35.33 36.24 -19.77
N PRO A 114 -35.11 36.49 -18.46
CA PRO A 114 -34.16 37.51 -18.03
C PRO A 114 -32.81 37.27 -18.73
N GLU A 115 -32.13 38.33 -19.16
CA GLU A 115 -30.71 38.30 -19.57
C GLU A 115 -29.81 38.10 -18.35
N ASN A 116 -30.20 37.17 -17.47
CA ASN A 116 -29.45 36.74 -16.32
C ASN A 116 -28.89 35.34 -16.66
N PRO A 117 -27.61 35.07 -16.36
CA PRO A 117 -26.99 33.75 -16.56
C PRO A 117 -27.65 32.59 -15.77
N LEU A 118 -28.62 32.88 -14.91
CA LEU A 118 -29.50 31.91 -14.24
C LEU A 118 -30.83 31.64 -14.97
N GLY A 119 -31.15 32.41 -16.02
CA GLY A 119 -32.39 32.28 -16.78
C GLY A 119 -33.64 32.37 -15.89
N ILE A 120 -34.57 31.40 -16.02
CA ILE A 120 -35.81 31.31 -15.22
C ILE A 120 -35.51 31.15 -13.72
N PHE A 121 -34.35 30.60 -13.34
CA PHE A 121 -34.02 30.46 -11.92
C PHE A 121 -33.79 31.82 -11.25
N ALA A 122 -33.47 32.87 -12.00
CA ALA A 122 -33.34 34.23 -11.46
C ALA A 122 -34.66 34.79 -10.91
N THR A 123 -35.81 34.28 -11.37
CA THR A 123 -37.13 34.75 -10.93
C THR A 123 -37.67 33.97 -9.73
N LEU A 124 -36.98 32.91 -9.29
CA LEU A 124 -37.41 32.09 -8.16
C LEU A 124 -36.89 32.67 -6.84
N SER A 125 -37.68 32.55 -5.78
CA SER A 125 -37.18 32.82 -4.43
C SER A 125 -36.11 31.78 -4.04
N PRO A 126 -35.15 32.12 -3.15
CA PRO A 126 -34.15 31.18 -2.68
C PRO A 126 -34.75 29.88 -2.11
N GLU A 127 -35.90 29.96 -1.43
CA GLU A 127 -36.57 28.81 -0.82
C GLU A 127 -37.15 27.86 -1.87
N ILE A 128 -37.78 28.40 -2.92
CA ILE A 128 -38.31 27.61 -4.04
C ILE A 128 -37.15 26.96 -4.80
N PHE A 129 -36.07 27.72 -5.05
CA PHE A 129 -34.87 27.20 -5.68
C PHE A 129 -34.30 26.01 -4.89
N LEU A 130 -34.07 26.16 -3.58
CA LEU A 130 -33.57 25.09 -2.73
C LEU A 130 -34.49 23.86 -2.74
N THR A 131 -35.81 24.07 -2.69
CA THR A 131 -36.80 22.97 -2.76
C THR A 131 -36.70 22.20 -4.07
N ILE A 132 -36.46 22.89 -5.19
CA ILE A 132 -36.24 22.25 -6.49
C ILE A 132 -34.93 21.46 -6.48
N ILE A 133 -33.83 22.06 -6.01
CA ILE A 133 -32.52 21.41 -5.94
C ILE A 133 -32.57 20.12 -5.10
N GLU A 134 -33.30 20.12 -3.99
CA GLU A 134 -33.48 18.94 -3.13
C GLU A 134 -34.20 17.76 -3.82
N ARG A 135 -34.99 18.03 -4.86
CA ARG A 135 -35.73 17.01 -5.61
C ARG A 135 -34.96 16.46 -6.81
N ILE A 136 -33.96 17.19 -7.29
CA ILE A 136 -33.14 16.78 -8.43
C ILE A 136 -32.10 15.76 -7.98
N PRO A 137 -31.95 14.59 -8.65
CA PRO A 137 -30.89 13.64 -8.33
C PRO A 137 -29.49 14.28 -8.37
N VAL A 138 -28.62 13.94 -7.42
CA VAL A 138 -27.28 14.54 -7.28
C VAL A 138 -26.47 14.44 -8.56
N ALA A 139 -26.52 13.31 -9.25
CA ALA A 139 -25.85 13.11 -10.54
C ALA A 139 -26.27 14.14 -11.62
N ARG A 140 -27.50 14.67 -11.56
CA ARG A 140 -28.00 15.72 -12.46
C ARG A 140 -27.60 17.12 -12.00
N LEU A 141 -27.38 17.31 -10.70
CA LEU A 141 -26.83 18.56 -10.16
C LEU A 141 -25.39 18.80 -10.65
N VAL A 142 -24.63 17.74 -10.91
CA VAL A 142 -23.28 17.82 -11.53
C VAL A 142 -23.36 18.57 -12.87
N SER A 143 -24.24 18.14 -13.77
CA SER A 143 -24.41 18.79 -15.08
C SER A 143 -24.94 20.21 -14.96
N LEU A 144 -25.81 20.50 -13.98
CA LEU A 144 -26.30 21.85 -13.72
C LEU A 144 -25.19 22.78 -13.20
N ALA A 145 -24.27 22.29 -12.39
CA ALA A 145 -23.13 23.09 -11.91
C ALA A 145 -22.19 23.53 -13.03
N GLU A 146 -22.27 22.89 -14.20
CA GLU A 146 -21.42 23.17 -15.36
C GLU A 146 -22.10 24.11 -16.39
N THR A 147 -23.37 24.53 -16.17
CA THR A 147 -24.09 25.35 -17.16
C THR A 147 -23.73 26.84 -17.13
N SER A 148 -23.44 27.41 -15.95
CA SER A 148 -23.04 28.82 -15.80
C SER A 148 -22.30 29.05 -14.48
N LEU A 149 -21.52 30.13 -14.40
CA LEU A 149 -20.76 30.49 -13.20
C LEU A 149 -21.68 30.79 -12.01
N GLU A 150 -22.81 31.43 -12.26
CA GLU A 150 -23.81 31.79 -11.27
C GLU A 150 -24.54 30.55 -10.75
N MET A 151 -24.89 29.60 -11.64
CA MET A 151 -25.44 28.32 -11.22
C MET A 151 -24.44 27.51 -10.40
N ASN A 152 -23.17 27.52 -10.81
CA ASN A 152 -22.07 26.90 -10.05
C ASN A 152 -21.98 27.49 -8.63
N SER A 153 -22.01 28.82 -8.52
CA SER A 153 -21.96 29.54 -7.25
C SER A 153 -23.16 29.19 -6.35
N LEU A 154 -24.39 29.16 -6.89
CA LEU A 154 -25.58 28.74 -6.14
C LEU A 154 -25.48 27.30 -5.64
N LEU A 155 -25.05 26.37 -6.50
CA LEU A 155 -24.92 24.96 -6.13
C LEU A 155 -23.77 24.72 -5.14
N ARG A 156 -22.71 25.54 -5.20
CA ARG A 156 -21.65 25.55 -4.19
C ARG A 156 -22.15 26.00 -2.83
N CYS A 157 -22.96 27.06 -2.78
CA CYS A 157 -23.64 27.51 -1.56
C CYS A 157 -24.63 26.45 -1.03
N TYR A 158 -25.34 25.77 -1.93
CA TYR A 158 -26.18 24.63 -1.55
C TYR A 158 -25.36 23.51 -0.93
N ALA A 159 -24.28 23.07 -1.57
CA ALA A 159 -23.47 21.93 -1.13
C ALA A 159 -22.79 22.14 0.25
N THR A 160 -22.52 23.39 0.66
CA THR A 160 -22.05 23.70 2.02
C THR A 160 -23.18 23.89 3.04
N SER A 161 -24.43 23.94 2.60
CA SER A 161 -25.58 24.18 3.46
C SER A 161 -25.91 22.98 4.35
N GLY A 162 -26.61 23.24 5.45
CA GLY A 162 -27.09 22.18 6.33
C GLY A 162 -28.11 21.25 5.68
N THR A 163 -28.83 21.71 4.64
CA THR A 163 -29.82 20.87 3.94
C THR A 163 -29.14 19.87 3.02
N ALA A 164 -28.12 20.28 2.27
CA ALA A 164 -27.28 19.37 1.50
C ALA A 164 -26.61 18.32 2.40
N GLY A 165 -26.14 18.72 3.58
CA GLY A 165 -25.61 17.78 4.58
C GLY A 165 -26.60 16.72 5.04
N LYS A 166 -27.82 17.14 5.39
CA LYS A 166 -28.90 16.20 5.77
C LYS A 166 -29.24 15.26 4.63
N ARG A 167 -29.28 15.77 3.39
CA ARG A 167 -29.53 14.99 2.19
C ARG A 167 -28.41 13.96 1.95
N PHE A 168 -27.15 14.40 2.01
CA PHE A 168 -25.99 13.53 1.88
C PHE A 168 -26.06 12.35 2.85
N VAL A 169 -26.25 12.62 4.14
CA VAL A 169 -26.38 11.56 5.16
C VAL A 169 -27.57 10.64 4.90
N LYS A 170 -28.71 11.19 4.47
CA LYS A 170 -29.91 10.38 4.17
C LYS A 170 -29.70 9.45 2.97
N GLU A 171 -29.13 9.96 1.87
CA GLU A 171 -28.91 9.19 0.65
C GLU A 171 -27.82 8.12 0.84
N THR A 172 -26.82 8.39 1.68
CA THR A 172 -25.72 7.45 1.95
C THR A 172 -26.02 6.44 3.06
N ALA A 173 -26.96 6.72 3.97
CA ALA A 173 -27.29 5.83 5.08
C ALA A 173 -27.81 4.44 4.67
N VAL A 174 -28.38 4.32 3.48
CA VAL A 174 -29.04 3.08 3.01
C VAL A 174 -28.05 2.12 2.35
N ILE A 175 -26.85 2.58 1.99
CA ILE A 175 -25.93 1.84 1.13
C ILE A 175 -24.71 1.42 1.92
N ARG A 176 -24.63 0.10 2.19
CA ARG A 176 -23.33 -0.52 2.47
C ARG A 176 -22.61 -0.69 1.15
N VAL A 177 -21.45 -0.06 1.06
CA VAL A 177 -20.68 0.00 -0.18
C VAL A 177 -19.79 -1.25 -0.27
N PRO A 178 -20.03 -2.16 -1.23
CA PRO A 178 -19.12 -3.28 -1.44
C PRO A 178 -17.79 -2.75 -2.01
N LEU A 179 -16.66 -3.15 -1.43
CA LEU A 179 -15.33 -2.64 -1.79
C LEU A 179 -14.90 -2.98 -3.23
N ASN A 180 -15.48 -4.04 -3.83
CA ASN A 180 -15.03 -4.60 -5.11
C ASN A 180 -15.99 -4.33 -6.30
N VAL A 181 -16.85 -3.32 -6.21
CA VAL A 181 -17.79 -2.97 -7.28
C VAL A 181 -17.38 -1.67 -7.92
N GLN A 182 -17.49 -1.56 -9.24
CA GLN A 182 -17.22 -0.31 -9.96
C GLN A 182 -18.10 0.83 -9.45
N MET A 183 -17.54 2.04 -9.43
CA MET A 183 -18.26 3.24 -9.02
C MET A 183 -19.11 3.74 -10.19
N THR A 184 -20.42 3.91 -9.97
CA THR A 184 -21.38 4.36 -10.99
C THR A 184 -22.10 5.62 -10.53
N ASN A 185 -22.86 6.27 -11.42
CA ASN A 185 -23.68 7.44 -11.06
C ASN A 185 -24.84 7.11 -10.11
N GLU A 186 -25.13 5.82 -9.90
CA GLU A 186 -26.15 5.36 -8.93
C GLU A 186 -25.58 5.25 -7.52
N ASP A 187 -24.25 5.19 -7.37
CA ASP A 187 -23.56 5.27 -6.08
C ASP A 187 -23.63 6.71 -5.56
N PRO A 188 -24.37 6.97 -4.45
CA PRO A 188 -24.50 8.31 -3.91
C PRO A 188 -23.17 8.91 -3.50
N PHE A 189 -22.23 8.12 -2.95
CA PHE A 189 -20.93 8.65 -2.58
C PHE A 189 -20.15 9.14 -3.80
N TYR A 190 -20.19 8.37 -4.89
CA TYR A 190 -19.57 8.78 -6.14
C TYR A 190 -20.26 10.04 -6.72
N ALA A 191 -21.60 10.07 -6.76
CA ALA A 191 -22.36 11.21 -7.26
C ALA A 191 -22.08 12.50 -6.47
N TRP A 192 -22.00 12.40 -5.14
CA TRP A 192 -21.64 13.53 -4.28
C TRP A 192 -20.20 13.97 -4.48
N GLY A 193 -19.24 13.05 -4.62
CA GLY A 193 -17.85 13.41 -4.94
C GLY A 193 -17.73 14.15 -6.27
N MET A 194 -18.47 13.70 -7.30
CA MET A 194 -18.56 14.39 -8.59
C MET A 194 -19.22 15.78 -8.46
N LEU A 195 -20.27 15.91 -7.64
CA LEU A 195 -20.91 17.21 -7.40
C LEU A 195 -19.93 18.19 -6.74
N LEU A 196 -19.24 17.77 -5.67
CA LEU A 196 -18.22 18.58 -4.99
C LEU A 196 -17.10 18.99 -5.96
N LYS A 197 -16.72 18.10 -6.89
CA LYS A 197 -15.75 18.39 -7.94
C LYS A 197 -16.25 19.49 -8.87
N SER A 198 -17.47 19.35 -9.41
CA SER A 198 -18.02 20.29 -10.39
C SER A 198 -18.35 21.65 -9.79
N VAL A 199 -18.90 21.73 -8.57
CA VAL A 199 -19.19 23.02 -7.90
C VAL A 199 -17.92 23.77 -7.47
N THR A 200 -16.75 23.16 -7.55
CA THR A 200 -15.46 23.80 -7.23
C THR A 200 -14.53 23.91 -8.43
N ILE A 201 -15.01 23.62 -9.64
CA ILE A 201 -14.18 23.56 -10.85
C ILE A 201 -13.50 24.89 -11.20
N THR A 202 -14.09 26.02 -10.79
CA THR A 202 -13.55 27.37 -11.05
C THR A 202 -12.54 27.83 -9.99
N GLU A 203 -12.31 27.04 -8.94
CA GLU A 203 -11.42 27.39 -7.84
C GLU A 203 -10.03 26.78 -8.03
N SER A 204 -9.02 27.39 -7.38
CA SER A 204 -7.68 26.80 -7.32
C SER A 204 -7.69 25.49 -6.52
N ALA A 205 -6.78 24.57 -6.85
CA ALA A 205 -6.68 23.27 -6.18
C ALA A 205 -6.63 23.37 -4.64
N SER A 206 -5.93 24.38 -4.10
CA SER A 206 -5.90 24.63 -2.65
C SER A 206 -7.29 24.89 -2.07
N LYS A 207 -8.07 25.78 -2.68
CA LYS A 207 -9.43 26.08 -2.22
C LYS A 207 -10.38 24.90 -2.40
N ARG A 208 -10.19 24.10 -3.46
CA ARG A 208 -10.95 22.86 -3.68
C ARG A 208 -10.70 21.85 -2.56
N ILE A 209 -9.44 21.69 -2.16
CA ILE A 209 -9.02 20.86 -1.03
C ILE A 209 -9.64 21.37 0.28
N ASP A 210 -9.57 22.67 0.56
CA ASP A 210 -10.15 23.26 1.78
C ASP A 210 -11.66 23.04 1.82
N TYR A 211 -12.34 23.25 0.69
CA TYR A 211 -13.78 23.04 0.55
C TYR A 211 -14.17 21.58 0.83
N PHE A 212 -13.45 20.63 0.22
CA PHE A 212 -13.67 19.21 0.49
C PHE A 212 -13.38 18.86 1.95
N GLY A 213 -12.29 19.39 2.52
CA GLY A 213 -11.92 19.19 3.92
C GLY A 213 -13.01 19.63 4.90
N ILE A 214 -13.61 20.80 4.68
CA ILE A 214 -14.73 21.29 5.50
C ILE A 214 -15.95 20.36 5.39
N PHE A 215 -16.29 19.93 4.17
CA PHE A 215 -17.41 19.02 3.95
C PHE A 215 -17.17 17.65 4.62
N TYR A 216 -15.97 17.10 4.45
CA TYR A 216 -15.55 15.84 5.06
C TYR A 216 -15.57 15.92 6.59
N ALA A 217 -14.94 16.93 7.19
CA ALA A 217 -14.89 17.11 8.64
C ALA A 217 -16.29 17.11 9.27
N ARG A 218 -17.24 17.81 8.64
CA ARG A 218 -18.61 17.96 9.13
C ARG A 218 -19.42 16.66 9.10
N TYR A 219 -19.19 15.77 8.12
CA TYR A 219 -20.08 14.61 7.87
C TYR A 219 -19.41 13.24 7.99
N ARG A 220 -18.08 13.16 8.17
CA ARG A 220 -17.32 11.89 8.19
C ARG A 220 -17.83 10.83 9.17
N ASN A 221 -18.24 11.24 10.37
CA ASN A 221 -18.66 10.31 11.44
C ASN A 221 -20.11 9.82 11.27
N ARG A 222 -20.80 10.22 10.19
CA ARG A 222 -22.21 9.89 9.95
C ARG A 222 -22.40 8.95 8.78
N CYS A 223 -21.32 8.53 8.13
CA CYS A 223 -21.36 7.73 6.91
C CYS A 223 -20.27 6.67 6.93
N ASP A 224 -20.41 5.67 6.06
CA ASP A 224 -19.46 4.59 5.90
C ASP A 224 -18.11 5.08 5.33
N GLU A 225 -17.00 4.55 5.85
CA GLU A 225 -15.66 4.98 5.45
C GLU A 225 -15.29 4.51 4.04
N ALA A 226 -15.78 3.34 3.62
CA ALA A 226 -15.55 2.88 2.26
C ALA A 226 -16.30 3.76 1.26
N GLY A 227 -17.53 4.16 1.61
CA GLY A 227 -18.26 5.18 0.87
C GLY A 227 -17.50 6.51 0.77
N TRP A 228 -16.93 7.01 1.87
CA TRP A 228 -16.08 8.22 1.79
C TRP A 228 -14.88 8.06 0.88
N GLY A 229 -14.25 6.89 0.87
CA GLY A 229 -13.19 6.58 -0.08
C GLY A 229 -13.65 6.76 -1.52
N ARG A 230 -14.85 6.30 -1.88
CA ARG A 230 -15.43 6.51 -3.22
C ARG A 230 -15.72 7.98 -3.54
N CYS A 231 -16.22 8.72 -2.56
CA CYS A 231 -16.43 10.17 -2.69
C CYS A 231 -15.10 10.89 -2.96
N ILE A 232 -14.03 10.52 -2.25
CA ILE A 232 -12.66 11.04 -2.49
C ILE A 232 -12.19 10.70 -3.91
N MET A 233 -12.32 9.45 -4.35
CA MET A 233 -11.88 9.03 -5.69
C MET A 233 -12.66 9.75 -6.80
N ALA A 234 -13.96 9.97 -6.62
CA ALA A 234 -14.78 10.74 -7.54
C ALA A 234 -14.36 12.22 -7.58
N PHE A 235 -14.10 12.81 -6.41
CA PHE A 235 -13.66 14.20 -6.30
C PHE A 235 -12.31 14.45 -6.98
N LEU A 236 -11.37 13.52 -6.78
CA LEU A 236 -10.00 13.55 -7.32
C LEU A 236 -9.88 13.00 -8.75
N LYS A 237 -10.98 12.58 -9.37
CA LYS A 237 -10.94 12.01 -10.72
C LYS A 237 -10.19 12.96 -11.68
N GLN A 238 -9.16 12.47 -12.37
CA GLN A 238 -8.30 13.25 -13.30
C GLN A 238 -7.45 14.37 -12.65
N TRP A 239 -7.28 14.37 -11.33
CA TRP A 239 -6.27 15.20 -10.69
C TRP A 239 -4.89 14.58 -10.87
N ASP A 240 -3.85 15.40 -10.83
CA ASP A 240 -2.49 14.87 -10.76
C ASP A 240 -2.17 14.31 -9.38
N PHE A 241 -1.16 13.45 -9.31
CA PHE A 241 -0.78 12.76 -8.08
C PHE A 241 -0.27 13.71 -6.98
N CYS A 242 0.33 14.85 -7.33
CA CYS A 242 0.79 15.83 -6.35
C CYS A 242 -0.40 16.51 -5.67
N GLU A 243 -1.43 16.89 -6.41
CA GLU A 243 -2.66 17.44 -5.84
C GLU A 243 -3.44 16.41 -5.02
N CYS A 244 -3.48 15.16 -5.46
CA CYS A 244 -4.05 14.04 -4.68
C CYS A 244 -3.32 13.88 -3.33
N ALA A 245 -2.00 13.97 -3.32
CA ALA A 245 -1.19 13.90 -2.10
C ALA A 245 -1.46 15.11 -1.18
N ARG A 246 -1.64 16.31 -1.74
CA ARG A 246 -2.06 17.49 -0.96
C ARG A 246 -3.42 17.29 -0.29
N LEU A 247 -4.39 16.67 -0.96
CA LEU A 247 -5.66 16.31 -0.32
C LEU A 247 -5.43 15.32 0.82
N LEU A 248 -4.65 14.25 0.60
CA LEU A 248 -4.31 13.28 1.64
C LEU A 248 -3.74 13.96 2.89
N HIS A 249 -2.74 14.83 2.70
CA HIS A 249 -2.13 15.59 3.78
C HIS A 249 -3.13 16.51 4.50
N SER A 250 -4.02 17.18 3.75
CA SER A 250 -5.08 18.01 4.34
C SER A 250 -6.07 17.20 5.19
N LEU A 251 -6.48 16.01 4.71
CA LEU A 251 -7.34 15.10 5.46
C LEU A 251 -6.66 14.58 6.73
N PHE A 252 -5.34 14.37 6.67
CA PHE A 252 -4.53 13.95 7.81
C PHE A 252 -4.31 15.08 8.81
N SER A 253 -4.11 16.32 8.35
CA SER A 253 -3.87 17.50 9.20
C SER A 253 -5.14 18.01 9.86
N THR A 254 -6.32 17.69 9.32
CA THR A 254 -7.59 18.10 9.93
C THR A 254 -7.67 17.49 11.33
N THR A 255 -7.52 18.35 12.35
CA THR A 255 -7.39 18.00 13.78
C THR A 255 -8.50 17.09 14.29
N GLU A 256 -9.70 17.23 13.71
CA GLU A 256 -10.83 16.38 14.05
C GLU A 256 -10.66 14.93 13.58
N SER A 257 -9.91 14.66 12.51
CA SER A 257 -9.80 13.31 11.93
C SER A 257 -9.17 12.31 12.90
N GLY A 258 -8.26 12.79 13.76
CA GLY A 258 -7.50 12.02 14.74
C GLY A 258 -6.64 10.89 14.16
N LEU A 259 -6.75 10.59 12.86
CA LEU A 259 -6.17 9.41 12.23
C LEU A 259 -4.66 9.54 12.15
N TYR A 260 -4.16 10.64 11.61
CA TYR A 260 -2.72 10.86 11.49
C TYR A 260 -2.02 10.85 12.85
N ARG A 261 -2.62 11.51 13.85
CA ARG A 261 -2.15 11.45 15.23
C ARG A 261 -2.15 10.01 15.78
N THR A 262 -3.22 9.25 15.55
CA THR A 262 -3.30 7.85 15.94
C THR A 262 -2.20 7.01 15.27
N ILE A 263 -1.92 7.26 13.98
CA ILE A 263 -0.83 6.61 13.24
C ILE A 263 0.50 6.94 13.88
N LEU A 264 0.81 8.23 14.10
CA LEU A 264 2.08 8.65 14.73
C LEU A 264 2.29 7.98 16.09
N GLU A 265 1.29 8.08 16.98
CA GLU A 265 1.35 7.47 18.32
C GLU A 265 1.55 5.95 18.23
N THR A 266 0.78 5.26 17.38
CA THR A 266 0.86 3.80 17.26
C THR A 266 2.19 3.34 16.64
N LEU A 267 2.76 4.13 15.73
CA LEU A 267 4.05 3.79 15.11
C LEU A 267 5.22 3.98 16.08
N ASP A 268 5.15 4.94 16.99
CA ASP A 268 6.17 5.21 18.02
C ASP A 268 6.06 4.27 19.25
N GLU A 269 4.89 3.70 19.50
CA GLU A 269 4.64 2.75 20.59
C GLU A 269 5.04 1.31 20.21
N PRO A 270 5.33 0.41 21.19
CA PRO A 270 5.60 -1.01 20.91
C PRO A 270 4.47 -1.74 20.16
N ASP A 271 4.82 -2.74 19.35
CA ASP A 271 3.86 -3.50 18.56
C ASP A 271 2.90 -4.32 19.43
N GLY A 272 1.62 -4.32 19.05
CA GLY A 272 0.58 -5.04 19.79
C GLY A 272 0.21 -4.39 21.12
N LEU A 273 0.78 -3.23 21.48
CA LEU A 273 0.41 -2.50 22.69
C LEU A 273 -1.02 -1.95 22.59
N HIS A 274 -1.44 -1.51 21.40
CA HIS A 274 -2.74 -0.88 21.16
C HIS A 274 -3.47 -1.54 19.99
N PRO A 275 -3.93 -2.80 20.13
CA PRO A 275 -4.56 -3.56 19.04
C PRO A 275 -5.78 -2.84 18.44
N ASP A 276 -6.55 -2.12 19.26
CA ASP A 276 -7.69 -1.33 18.79
C ASP A 276 -7.28 -0.16 17.88
N LYS A 277 -6.19 0.54 18.22
CA LYS A 277 -5.66 1.64 17.41
C LYS A 277 -5.10 1.10 16.09
N GLU A 278 -4.33 0.01 16.14
CA GLU A 278 -3.78 -0.67 14.96
C GLU A 278 -4.87 -1.11 13.99
N MET A 279 -5.90 -1.81 14.49
CA MET A 279 -7.02 -2.27 13.67
C MET A 279 -7.90 -1.12 13.17
N LYS A 280 -7.98 -0.01 13.93
CA LYS A 280 -8.62 1.21 13.44
C LYS A 280 -7.83 1.80 12.28
N ILE A 281 -6.50 1.96 12.40
CA ILE A 281 -5.65 2.45 11.30
C ILE A 281 -5.82 1.58 10.05
N ARG A 282 -5.70 0.24 10.21
CA ARG A 282 -5.90 -0.75 9.13
C ARG A 282 -7.21 -0.51 8.39
N ARG A 283 -8.33 -0.50 9.12
CA ARG A 283 -9.66 -0.36 8.51
C ARG A 283 -9.83 0.99 7.82
N ARG A 284 -9.47 2.09 8.49
CA ARG A 284 -9.67 3.45 7.96
C ARG A 284 -8.88 3.68 6.68
N LEU A 285 -7.58 3.37 6.66
CA LEU A 285 -6.74 3.58 5.48
C LEU A 285 -7.15 2.67 4.33
N LYS A 286 -7.48 1.40 4.62
CA LYS A 286 -7.95 0.48 3.58
C LYS A 286 -9.27 0.93 2.96
N ASN A 287 -10.26 1.28 3.78
CA ASN A 287 -11.56 1.72 3.30
C ASN A 287 -11.50 3.06 2.56
N LEU A 288 -10.67 4.00 3.03
CA LEU A 288 -10.54 5.30 2.36
C LEU A 288 -9.75 5.21 1.06
N PHE A 289 -8.68 4.41 0.99
CA PHE A 289 -7.70 4.51 -0.10
C PHE A 289 -7.20 3.20 -0.71
N LEU A 290 -7.26 2.03 -0.06
CA LEU A 290 -6.53 0.85 -0.57
C LEU A 290 -7.42 -0.28 -1.06
N SER A 291 -8.68 -0.31 -0.63
CA SER A 291 -9.62 -1.40 -0.96
C SER A 291 -10.52 -1.10 -2.16
N HIS A 292 -10.27 -0.01 -2.90
CA HIS A 292 -11.08 0.34 -4.07
C HIS A 292 -10.64 -0.41 -5.31
N GLN A 293 -11.58 -0.70 -6.20
CA GLN A 293 -11.27 -1.18 -7.54
C GLN A 293 -10.77 -0.02 -8.40
N TYR A 294 -9.46 0.06 -8.57
CA TYR A 294 -8.82 1.05 -9.42
C TYR A 294 -8.83 0.60 -10.90
N PRO A 295 -9.34 1.43 -11.83
CA PRO A 295 -9.23 1.14 -13.26
C PRO A 295 -7.79 1.15 -13.76
N ASP A 296 -6.96 2.00 -13.16
CA ASP A 296 -5.55 2.15 -13.48
C ASP A 296 -4.69 1.66 -12.31
N ILE A 297 -3.73 0.78 -12.61
CA ILE A 297 -2.79 0.25 -11.62
C ILE A 297 -1.96 1.34 -10.96
N ARG A 298 -1.74 2.46 -11.66
CA ARG A 298 -1.02 3.63 -11.13
C ARG A 298 -1.72 4.22 -9.91
N ASP A 299 -3.05 4.21 -9.87
CA ASP A 299 -3.79 4.79 -8.74
C ASP A 299 -3.56 3.98 -7.46
N ALA A 300 -3.64 2.65 -7.54
CA ALA A 300 -3.38 1.76 -6.41
C ALA A 300 -1.94 1.91 -5.89
N SER A 301 -0.97 1.93 -6.82
CA SER A 301 0.45 2.15 -6.51
C SER A 301 0.70 3.51 -5.87
N PHE A 302 0.07 4.56 -6.41
CA PHE A 302 0.16 5.92 -5.86
C PHE A 302 -0.36 5.98 -4.44
N TRP A 303 -1.57 5.51 -4.16
CA TRP A 303 -2.16 5.62 -2.82
C TRP A 303 -1.38 4.87 -1.76
N LEU A 304 -0.90 3.66 -2.08
CA LEU A 304 -0.05 2.92 -1.17
C LEU A 304 1.27 3.65 -0.91
N SER A 305 1.92 4.16 -1.97
CA SER A 305 3.17 4.91 -1.84
C SER A 305 3.00 6.21 -1.05
N ALA A 306 1.97 7.01 -1.37
CA ALA A 306 1.69 8.28 -0.70
C ALA A 306 1.40 8.10 0.79
N ILE A 307 0.70 7.03 1.17
CA ILE A 307 0.44 6.69 2.58
C ILE A 307 1.72 6.29 3.31
N LEU A 308 2.58 5.46 2.72
CA LEU A 308 3.84 5.08 3.39
C LEU A 308 4.80 6.27 3.47
N ARG A 309 4.89 7.08 2.42
CA ARG A 309 5.77 8.27 2.36
C ARG A 309 5.32 9.43 3.25
N THR A 310 4.18 9.34 3.95
CA THR A 310 3.91 10.26 5.07
C THR A 310 4.91 10.09 6.22
N HIS A 311 5.71 9.02 6.20
CA HIS A 311 6.79 8.77 7.14
C HIS A 311 8.12 8.61 6.39
N LEU A 312 9.14 9.36 6.81
CA LEU A 312 10.47 9.30 6.18
C LEU A 312 11.30 8.08 6.61
N ASN A 313 10.98 7.49 7.77
CA ASN A 313 11.73 6.37 8.33
C ASN A 313 11.21 5.04 7.77
N THR A 314 12.11 4.24 7.16
CA THR A 314 11.81 2.92 6.60
C THR A 314 11.20 1.95 7.62
N THR A 315 11.65 1.95 8.88
CA THR A 315 11.06 1.16 9.98
C THR A 315 9.60 1.52 10.20
N LYS A 316 9.27 2.81 10.20
CA LYS A 316 7.88 3.27 10.33
C LYS A 316 7.05 2.88 9.10
N GLN A 317 7.63 2.92 7.90
CA GLN A 317 6.97 2.44 6.68
C GLN A 317 6.70 0.94 6.73
N ALA A 318 7.68 0.13 7.13
CA ALA A 318 7.56 -1.32 7.26
C ALA A 318 6.52 -1.71 8.32
N LYS A 319 6.56 -1.05 9.49
CA LYS A 319 5.54 -1.21 10.54
C LYS A 319 4.15 -0.84 10.04
N LEU A 320 4.00 0.29 9.35
CA LEU A 320 2.71 0.68 8.78
C LEU A 320 2.24 -0.32 7.72
N LEU A 321 3.14 -0.82 6.88
CA LEU A 321 2.85 -1.84 5.88
C LEU A 321 2.36 -3.15 6.56
N TYR A 322 3.01 -3.57 7.65
CA TYR A 322 2.56 -4.69 8.47
C TYR A 322 1.21 -4.40 9.12
N ILE A 323 1.00 -3.19 9.64
CA ILE A 323 -0.30 -2.76 10.16
C ILE A 323 -1.38 -2.85 9.09
N LEU A 324 -1.09 -2.60 7.81
CA LEU A 324 -2.09 -2.63 6.74
C LEU A 324 -2.38 -4.03 6.18
N PHE A 325 -1.36 -4.89 6.11
CA PHE A 325 -1.42 -6.14 5.34
C PHE A 325 -0.92 -7.39 6.07
N GLY A 326 -0.32 -7.26 7.25
CA GLY A 326 0.09 -8.40 8.07
C GLY A 326 -1.09 -9.27 8.52
N PRO A 327 -0.83 -10.54 8.89
CA PRO A 327 -1.88 -11.48 9.29
C PRO A 327 -2.68 -10.98 10.50
N THR A 328 -3.90 -11.49 10.63
CA THR A 328 -4.75 -11.28 11.82
C THR A 328 -5.02 -12.59 12.52
N ARG A 329 -5.33 -12.47 13.81
CA ARG A 329 -5.90 -13.53 14.63
C ARG A 329 -7.07 -13.00 15.43
N LEU A 330 -7.86 -13.91 15.98
CA LEU A 330 -8.82 -13.57 17.03
C LEU A 330 -8.11 -13.61 18.38
N ASN A 331 -8.29 -12.57 19.20
CA ASN A 331 -7.83 -12.56 20.58
C ASN A 331 -8.80 -13.33 21.49
N ASP A 332 -8.50 -13.39 22.79
CA ASP A 332 -9.33 -14.07 23.80
C ASP A 332 -10.77 -13.51 23.90
N PHE A 333 -10.98 -12.29 23.41
CA PHE A 333 -12.29 -11.62 23.35
C PHE A 333 -12.99 -11.78 21.99
N LEU A 334 -12.51 -12.68 21.12
CA LEU A 334 -13.00 -12.89 19.75
C LEU A 334 -12.95 -11.64 18.87
N GLN A 335 -12.05 -10.70 19.20
CA GLN A 335 -11.81 -9.51 18.39
C GLN A 335 -10.66 -9.79 17.43
N GLU A 336 -10.82 -9.37 16.18
CA GLU A 336 -9.76 -9.41 15.20
C GLU A 336 -8.64 -8.42 15.58
N VAL A 337 -7.42 -8.91 15.70
CA VAL A 337 -6.22 -8.14 16.00
C VAL A 337 -5.08 -8.53 15.07
N ILE A 338 -4.10 -7.64 14.91
CA ILE A 338 -2.89 -7.93 14.12
C ILE A 338 -2.06 -8.99 14.85
N ASP A 339 -1.64 -10.01 14.12
CA ASP A 339 -0.76 -11.04 14.67
C ASP A 339 0.70 -10.71 14.38
N TRP A 340 1.33 -10.00 15.31
CA TRP A 340 2.74 -9.60 15.22
C TRP A 340 3.74 -10.76 15.42
N ARG A 341 3.29 -11.92 15.90
CA ARG A 341 4.17 -13.06 16.25
C ARG A 341 4.12 -14.18 15.23
N ASP A 342 3.00 -14.36 14.54
CA ASP A 342 2.78 -15.47 13.62
C ASP A 342 3.93 -15.64 12.60
N LEU A 343 4.32 -14.56 11.93
CA LEU A 343 5.41 -14.59 10.95
C LEU A 343 6.81 -14.66 11.56
N CYS A 344 6.96 -14.40 12.87
CA CYS A 344 8.24 -14.47 13.58
C CYS A 344 8.49 -15.86 14.16
N GLU A 345 7.43 -16.57 14.57
CA GLU A 345 7.55 -17.83 15.31
C GLU A 345 7.26 -19.07 14.45
N ILE A 346 6.37 -18.96 13.46
CA ILE A 346 5.84 -20.12 12.74
C ILE A 346 6.29 -20.08 11.27
N PRO A 347 7.16 -21.01 10.82
CA PRO A 347 7.51 -21.11 9.42
C PRO A 347 6.32 -21.60 8.58
N VAL A 348 6.13 -21.03 7.40
CA VAL A 348 5.07 -21.44 6.48
C VAL A 348 5.44 -22.76 5.81
N SER A 349 4.61 -23.78 6.03
CA SER A 349 4.84 -25.12 5.50
C SER A 349 4.10 -25.41 4.20
N THR A 350 2.95 -24.75 3.95
CA THR A 350 2.09 -25.02 2.78
C THR A 350 1.84 -23.78 1.94
N LEU A 351 1.57 -23.99 0.64
CA LEU A 351 1.20 -22.91 -0.29
C LEU A 351 -0.05 -22.16 0.16
N VAL A 352 -1.04 -22.86 0.71
CA VAL A 352 -2.29 -22.25 1.17
C VAL A 352 -2.03 -21.31 2.34
N SER A 353 -1.31 -21.79 3.37
CA SER A 353 -0.92 -20.95 4.51
C SER A 353 -0.06 -19.76 4.07
N SER A 354 0.86 -19.98 3.14
CA SER A 354 1.70 -18.92 2.60
C SER A 354 0.87 -17.84 1.90
N LYS A 355 -0.06 -18.22 1.01
CA LYS A 355 -0.95 -17.26 0.34
C LYS A 355 -1.85 -16.51 1.30
N GLN A 356 -2.35 -17.15 2.36
CA GLN A 356 -3.22 -16.52 3.34
C GLN A 356 -2.46 -15.52 4.22
N LYS A 357 -1.28 -15.91 4.73
CA LYS A 357 -0.51 -15.11 5.69
C LYS A 357 0.36 -14.04 5.03
N LEU A 358 1.06 -14.40 3.94
CA LEU A 358 2.06 -13.56 3.28
C LEU A 358 1.54 -12.94 1.98
N GLY A 359 0.52 -13.53 1.35
CA GLY A 359 -0.03 -13.05 0.08
C GLY A 359 -0.39 -11.55 0.08
N PRO A 360 -1.15 -11.03 1.06
CA PRO A 360 -1.48 -9.62 1.13
C PRO A 360 -0.25 -8.69 1.23
N LEU A 361 0.78 -9.09 1.98
CA LEU A 361 2.04 -8.34 2.06
C LEU A 361 2.81 -8.40 0.74
N SER A 362 2.92 -9.57 0.12
CA SER A 362 3.56 -9.71 -1.19
C SER A 362 2.84 -8.89 -2.28
N ASP A 363 1.51 -8.81 -2.22
CA ASP A 363 0.70 -7.98 -3.12
C ASP A 363 0.94 -6.49 -2.92
N ALA A 364 1.04 -6.04 -1.67
CA ALA A 364 1.37 -4.66 -1.36
C ALA A 364 2.78 -4.30 -1.86
N LEU A 365 3.77 -5.18 -1.66
CA LEU A 365 5.13 -4.99 -2.18
C LEU A 365 5.18 -4.99 -3.72
N LEU A 366 4.40 -5.84 -4.38
CA LEU A 366 4.27 -5.79 -5.84
C LEU A 366 3.65 -4.46 -6.30
N THR A 367 2.63 -3.98 -5.58
CA THR A 367 1.97 -2.70 -5.85
C THR A 367 2.94 -1.53 -5.70
N LEU A 368 3.84 -1.57 -4.71
CA LEU A 368 4.94 -0.60 -4.57
C LEU A 368 5.94 -0.70 -5.72
N LEU A 369 6.30 -1.90 -6.18
CA LEU A 369 7.20 -2.08 -7.32
C LEU A 369 6.62 -1.49 -8.63
N GLN A 370 5.29 -1.40 -8.73
CA GLN A 370 4.59 -0.81 -9.88
C GLN A 370 4.58 0.72 -9.85
N THR A 371 5.04 1.36 -8.78
CA THR A 371 5.17 2.83 -8.71
C THR A 371 6.12 3.39 -9.77
N LYS A 372 7.00 2.58 -10.37
CA LYS A 372 7.78 2.97 -11.55
C LYS A 372 6.92 3.47 -12.73
N CYS A 373 5.64 3.09 -12.78
CA CYS A 373 4.68 3.56 -13.77
C CYS A 373 4.19 5.00 -13.50
N LEU A 374 4.58 5.62 -12.38
CA LEU A 374 4.23 7.00 -12.02
C LEU A 374 5.18 8.04 -12.65
N GLY A 375 6.19 7.62 -13.41
CA GLY A 375 7.14 8.52 -14.08
C GLY A 375 8.17 9.09 -13.09
N ASN A 376 8.58 10.36 -13.28
CA ASN A 376 9.54 11.03 -12.38
C ASN A 376 8.82 11.71 -11.21
N SER A 377 8.22 10.90 -10.32
CA SER A 377 7.48 11.38 -9.16
C SER A 377 8.20 11.02 -7.86
N GLU A 378 8.03 11.85 -6.82
CA GLU A 378 8.52 11.55 -5.46
C GLU A 378 7.86 10.30 -4.83
N PHE A 379 6.77 9.82 -5.43
CA PHE A 379 6.06 8.60 -5.01
C PHE A 379 6.62 7.31 -5.62
N VAL A 380 7.71 7.37 -6.38
CA VAL A 380 8.33 6.18 -6.98
C VAL A 380 9.25 5.51 -5.96
N TYR A 381 9.04 4.22 -5.74
CA TYR A 381 9.97 3.34 -5.05
C TYR A 381 10.98 2.78 -6.06
N ASN A 382 12.26 3.13 -5.90
CA ASN A 382 13.33 2.52 -6.67
C ASN A 382 13.71 1.13 -6.09
N GLU A 383 14.59 0.38 -6.75
CA GLU A 383 14.97 -0.96 -6.30
C GLU A 383 15.64 -0.96 -4.91
N ALA A 384 16.39 0.08 -4.56
CA ALA A 384 17.02 0.21 -3.25
C ALA A 384 15.97 0.51 -2.16
N ASP A 385 15.00 1.38 -2.43
CA ASP A 385 13.87 1.64 -1.52
C ASP A 385 13.08 0.34 -1.26
N MET A 386 12.83 -0.42 -2.33
CA MET A 386 12.14 -1.72 -2.25
C MET A 386 12.93 -2.73 -1.44
N PHE A 387 14.25 -2.82 -1.63
CA PHE A 387 15.12 -3.69 -0.85
C PHE A 387 15.11 -3.29 0.63
N ASN A 388 15.24 -2.01 0.94
CA ASN A 388 15.24 -1.51 2.32
C ASN A 388 13.92 -1.80 3.05
N ILE A 389 12.76 -1.59 2.40
CA ILE A 389 11.46 -1.96 2.98
C ILE A 389 11.37 -3.47 3.19
N LEU A 390 11.82 -4.27 2.23
CA LEU A 390 11.75 -5.72 2.29
C LEU A 390 12.59 -6.27 3.45
N GLU A 391 13.82 -5.78 3.62
CA GLU A 391 14.66 -6.12 4.76
C GLU A 391 13.98 -5.72 6.06
N GLU A 392 13.60 -4.46 6.18
CA GLU A 392 13.03 -3.92 7.40
C GLU A 392 11.75 -4.67 7.81
N LEU A 393 10.85 -4.93 6.86
CA LEU A 393 9.61 -5.68 7.10
C LEU A 393 9.86 -7.09 7.63
N THR A 394 10.92 -7.75 7.14
CA THR A 394 11.22 -9.15 7.49
C THR A 394 12.15 -9.29 8.70
N THR A 395 12.67 -8.17 9.20
CA THR A 395 13.39 -8.06 10.47
C THR A 395 12.56 -7.47 11.60
N TYR A 396 11.44 -6.82 11.27
CA TYR A 396 10.54 -6.16 12.22
C TYR A 396 9.27 -6.99 12.47
N PRO A 397 8.76 -7.05 13.71
CA PRO A 397 9.36 -6.56 14.96
C PRO A 397 10.50 -7.46 15.46
N GLN A 398 10.54 -8.70 14.97
CA GLN A 398 11.64 -9.65 15.15
C GLN A 398 11.97 -10.29 13.79
N PRO A 399 13.20 -10.82 13.61
CA PRO A 399 13.57 -11.52 12.40
C PRO A 399 12.64 -12.70 12.12
N TRP A 400 12.03 -12.71 10.92
CA TRP A 400 11.22 -13.84 10.48
C TRP A 400 12.10 -15.08 10.24
N PRO A 401 11.55 -16.29 10.39
CA PRO A 401 12.16 -17.50 9.88
C PRO A 401 12.50 -17.32 8.39
N PHE A 402 13.65 -17.85 7.99
CA PHE A 402 14.16 -17.66 6.63
C PHE A 402 13.19 -18.17 5.56
N ASP A 403 12.47 -19.27 5.84
CA ASP A 403 11.43 -19.81 4.96
C ASP A 403 10.25 -18.85 4.76
N ASN A 404 9.90 -18.03 5.77
CA ASN A 404 8.82 -17.04 5.64
C ASN A 404 9.25 -15.90 4.71
N PHE A 405 10.48 -15.43 4.84
CA PHE A 405 11.05 -14.47 3.91
C PHE A 405 11.06 -15.00 2.48
N VAL A 406 11.55 -16.22 2.28
CA VAL A 406 11.59 -16.84 0.95
C VAL A 406 10.18 -17.06 0.39
N ALA A 407 9.24 -17.50 1.21
CA ALA A 407 7.85 -17.69 0.82
C ALA A 407 7.16 -16.38 0.43
N LEU A 408 7.46 -15.27 1.10
CA LEU A 408 6.99 -13.93 0.71
C LEU A 408 7.41 -13.60 -0.73
N LEU A 409 8.65 -13.92 -1.10
CA LEU A 409 9.18 -13.72 -2.46
C LEU A 409 8.54 -14.69 -3.47
N LEU A 410 8.29 -15.94 -3.09
CA LEU A 410 7.65 -16.93 -3.96
C LEU A 410 6.18 -16.59 -4.27
N ASN A 411 5.47 -15.92 -3.36
CA ASN A 411 4.12 -15.42 -3.64
C ASN A 411 4.12 -14.40 -4.78
N ARG A 412 5.16 -13.56 -4.91
CA ARG A 412 5.33 -12.59 -6.00
C ARG A 412 6.77 -12.58 -6.50
N THR A 413 7.07 -13.47 -7.45
CA THR A 413 8.43 -13.74 -7.94
C THR A 413 9.15 -12.53 -8.54
N ALA A 414 8.44 -11.46 -8.88
CA ALA A 414 9.03 -10.18 -9.29
C ALA A 414 9.89 -9.51 -8.21
N LEU A 415 9.75 -9.91 -6.93
CA LEU A 415 10.56 -9.43 -5.82
C LEU A 415 11.93 -10.15 -5.71
N ILE A 416 12.05 -11.36 -6.26
CA ILE A 416 13.25 -12.20 -6.15
C ILE A 416 14.51 -11.48 -6.71
N PRO A 417 14.48 -10.84 -7.90
CA PRO A 417 15.67 -10.21 -8.45
C PRO A 417 16.21 -9.09 -7.55
N ILE A 418 15.33 -8.30 -6.94
CA ILE A 418 15.72 -7.24 -6.00
C ILE A 418 16.41 -7.85 -4.79
N ALA A 419 15.79 -8.85 -4.17
CA ALA A 419 16.30 -9.48 -2.96
C ALA A 419 17.67 -10.15 -3.17
N LEU A 420 17.84 -10.90 -4.27
CA LEU A 420 19.08 -11.61 -4.59
C LEU A 420 20.18 -10.67 -5.08
N ALA A 421 19.88 -9.75 -6.01
CA ALA A 421 20.90 -8.88 -6.59
C ALA A 421 21.49 -7.94 -5.54
N PHE A 422 20.67 -7.33 -4.68
CA PHE A 422 21.15 -6.47 -3.61
C PHE A 422 22.01 -7.24 -2.60
N ARG A 423 21.62 -8.45 -2.18
CA ARG A 423 22.45 -9.28 -1.31
C ARG A 423 23.81 -9.60 -1.92
N MET A 424 23.84 -9.97 -3.20
CA MET A 424 25.09 -10.21 -3.92
C MET A 424 25.97 -8.95 -4.03
N MET A 425 25.37 -7.78 -4.28
CA MET A 425 26.10 -6.51 -4.33
C MET A 425 26.68 -6.10 -2.98
N HIS A 426 26.02 -6.48 -1.88
CA HIS A 426 26.47 -6.17 -0.51
C HIS A 426 27.31 -7.29 0.13
N GLY A 427 27.73 -8.30 -0.64
CA GLY A 427 28.64 -9.36 -0.17
C GLY A 427 27.97 -10.53 0.57
N TYR A 428 26.64 -10.59 0.65
CA TYR A 428 25.88 -11.69 1.26
C TYR A 428 25.71 -12.87 0.30
N VAL A 429 26.83 -13.34 -0.25
CA VAL A 429 26.86 -14.38 -1.28
C VAL A 429 26.29 -15.70 -0.75
N GLU A 430 26.74 -16.14 0.43
CA GLU A 430 26.29 -17.38 1.07
C GLU A 430 24.78 -17.40 1.35
N GLU A 431 24.24 -16.30 1.91
CA GLU A 431 22.80 -16.15 2.15
C GLU A 431 22.02 -16.25 0.84
N THR A 432 22.55 -15.72 -0.26
CA THR A 432 21.89 -15.78 -1.57
C THR A 432 21.80 -17.21 -2.10
N GLY A 433 22.84 -18.03 -1.91
CA GLY A 433 22.79 -19.47 -2.21
C GLY A 433 21.77 -20.22 -1.35
N GLN A 434 21.73 -19.90 -0.05
CA GLN A 434 20.73 -20.46 0.88
C GLN A 434 19.31 -20.07 0.48
N MET A 435 19.06 -18.82 0.08
CA MET A 435 17.76 -18.35 -0.39
C MET A 435 17.28 -19.18 -1.58
N PHE A 436 18.15 -19.39 -2.58
CA PHE A 436 17.81 -20.23 -3.73
C PHE A 436 17.50 -21.67 -3.30
N ASN A 437 18.28 -22.22 -2.38
CA ASN A 437 18.06 -23.57 -1.88
C ASN A 437 16.71 -23.71 -1.16
N SER A 438 16.35 -22.76 -0.30
CA SER A 438 15.03 -22.69 0.34
C SER A 438 13.90 -22.48 -0.67
N MET A 439 14.08 -21.65 -1.69
CA MET A 439 13.07 -21.45 -2.75
C MET A 439 12.77 -22.77 -3.46
N ARG A 440 13.82 -23.49 -3.86
CA ARG A 440 13.73 -24.80 -4.48
C ARG A 440 12.95 -25.78 -3.59
N LEU A 441 13.34 -25.90 -2.33
CA LEU A 441 12.74 -26.87 -1.41
C LEU A 441 11.26 -26.56 -1.13
N LEU A 442 10.92 -25.29 -0.91
CA LEU A 442 9.53 -24.85 -0.72
C LEU A 442 8.68 -25.12 -1.97
N LEU A 443 9.17 -24.78 -3.16
CA LEU A 443 8.44 -25.05 -4.41
C LEU A 443 8.23 -26.56 -4.62
N TYR A 444 9.24 -27.38 -4.31
CA TYR A 444 9.12 -28.84 -4.35
C TYR A 444 8.02 -29.35 -3.40
N ARG A 445 8.06 -28.92 -2.14
CA ARG A 445 7.07 -29.28 -1.10
C ARG A 445 5.66 -28.78 -1.42
N TRP A 446 5.54 -27.67 -2.14
CA TRP A 446 4.27 -27.13 -2.61
C TRP A 446 3.78 -27.78 -3.91
N HIS A 447 4.51 -28.77 -4.44
CA HIS A 447 4.24 -29.43 -5.71
C HIS A 447 4.14 -28.46 -6.89
N LEU A 448 4.95 -27.41 -6.87
CA LEU A 448 5.03 -26.41 -7.93
C LEU A 448 6.26 -26.64 -8.83
N PRO A 449 6.14 -26.39 -10.14
CA PRO A 449 7.25 -26.58 -11.07
C PRO A 449 8.38 -25.56 -10.82
N VAL A 450 9.47 -26.00 -10.20
CA VAL A 450 10.61 -25.14 -9.79
C VAL A 450 11.15 -24.29 -10.92
N VAL A 451 11.45 -24.91 -12.07
CA VAL A 451 12.01 -24.22 -13.25
C VAL A 451 11.06 -23.10 -13.72
N ARG A 452 9.75 -23.38 -13.82
CA ARG A 452 8.77 -22.40 -14.31
C ARG A 452 8.65 -21.18 -13.39
N TYR A 453 8.79 -21.38 -12.08
CA TYR A 453 8.70 -20.29 -11.09
C TYR A 453 9.99 -19.47 -11.01
N LEU A 454 11.15 -20.11 -11.14
CA LEU A 454 12.43 -19.48 -10.87
C LEU A 454 13.20 -19.05 -12.13
N GLU A 455 12.89 -19.57 -13.33
CA GLU A 455 13.67 -19.24 -14.53
C GLU A 455 13.71 -17.73 -14.80
N ARG A 456 12.54 -17.09 -14.90
CA ARG A 456 12.45 -15.65 -15.19
C ARG A 456 13.14 -14.79 -14.14
N PRO A 457 12.84 -14.91 -12.82
CA PRO A 457 13.50 -14.08 -11.82
C PRO A 457 15.01 -14.35 -11.74
N MET A 458 15.46 -15.61 -11.82
CA MET A 458 16.90 -15.92 -11.78
C MET A 458 17.63 -15.38 -13.01
N ARG A 459 17.04 -15.47 -14.20
CA ARG A 459 17.59 -14.85 -15.42
C ARG A 459 17.73 -13.34 -15.25
N GLN A 460 16.71 -12.68 -14.67
CA GLN A 460 16.77 -11.25 -14.39
C GLN A 460 17.88 -10.91 -13.40
N THR A 461 18.03 -11.68 -12.31
CA THR A 461 19.14 -11.53 -11.36
C THR A 461 20.49 -11.65 -12.08
N MET A 462 20.67 -12.69 -12.90
CA MET A 462 21.93 -12.91 -13.63
C MET A 462 22.24 -11.75 -14.57
N ILE A 463 21.25 -11.17 -15.24
CA ILE A 463 21.44 -10.00 -16.11
C ILE A 463 21.93 -8.79 -15.31
N THR A 464 21.36 -8.54 -14.13
CA THR A 464 21.73 -7.41 -13.25
C THR A 464 23.14 -7.56 -12.68
N LEU A 465 23.61 -8.78 -12.43
CA LEU A 465 24.91 -9.05 -11.83
C LEU A 465 26.07 -8.94 -12.82
N GLN A 466 27.23 -8.51 -12.31
CA GLN A 466 28.51 -8.56 -13.04
C GLN A 466 29.02 -10.01 -13.15
N ARG A 467 29.93 -10.27 -14.09
CA ARG A 467 30.40 -11.64 -14.39
C ARG A 467 30.94 -12.37 -13.15
N PHE A 468 31.79 -11.72 -12.35
CA PHE A 468 32.34 -12.34 -11.14
C PHE A 468 31.25 -12.64 -10.09
N GLN A 469 30.24 -11.78 -9.98
CA GLN A 469 29.10 -11.99 -9.08
C GLN A 469 28.21 -13.14 -9.57
N ARG A 470 28.02 -13.32 -10.88
CA ARG A 470 27.28 -14.48 -11.43
C ARG A 470 27.97 -15.79 -11.08
N VAL A 471 29.30 -15.83 -11.23
CA VAL A 471 30.10 -17.01 -10.86
C VAL A 471 30.00 -17.27 -9.35
N ALA A 472 30.11 -16.22 -8.53
CA ALA A 472 29.98 -16.33 -7.07
C ALA A 472 28.60 -16.83 -6.65
N LEU A 473 27.53 -16.33 -7.29
CA LEU A 473 26.16 -16.79 -7.06
C LEU A 473 26.01 -18.27 -7.40
N MET A 474 26.46 -18.69 -8.59
CA MET A 474 26.39 -20.09 -9.01
C MET A 474 27.17 -21.01 -8.06
N ARG A 475 28.36 -20.61 -7.64
CA ARG A 475 29.15 -21.35 -6.64
C ARG A 475 28.38 -21.47 -5.33
N SER A 476 27.81 -20.38 -4.84
CA SER A 476 27.06 -20.38 -3.58
C SER A 476 25.81 -21.25 -3.63
N ILE A 477 25.07 -21.24 -4.74
CA ILE A 477 23.92 -22.14 -4.94
C ILE A 477 24.35 -23.61 -4.84
N LEU A 478 25.43 -23.98 -5.51
CA LEU A 478 25.94 -25.36 -5.49
C LEU A 478 26.44 -25.78 -4.10
N MET A 479 27.13 -24.88 -3.39
CA MET A 479 27.58 -25.13 -2.02
C MET A 479 26.37 -25.29 -1.08
N ALA A 480 25.38 -24.41 -1.14
CA ALA A 480 24.18 -24.50 -0.29
C ALA A 480 23.39 -25.80 -0.53
N GLN A 481 23.35 -26.30 -1.77
CA GLN A 481 22.74 -27.60 -2.08
C GLN A 481 23.57 -28.78 -1.55
N PHE A 482 24.89 -28.70 -1.68
CA PHE A 482 25.81 -29.71 -1.17
C PHE A 482 25.71 -29.81 0.36
N ASP A 483 25.83 -28.68 1.06
CA ASP A 483 25.77 -28.62 2.52
C ASP A 483 24.44 -29.16 3.05
N ALA A 484 23.32 -28.76 2.43
CA ALA A 484 21.98 -29.23 2.83
C ALA A 484 21.77 -30.73 2.56
N THR A 485 22.45 -31.30 1.56
CA THR A 485 22.40 -32.74 1.29
C THR A 485 23.29 -33.52 2.27
N ALA A 486 24.49 -33.01 2.55
CA ALA A 486 25.44 -33.59 3.48
C ALA A 486 24.89 -33.63 4.92
N GLU A 487 24.31 -32.52 5.39
CA GLU A 487 23.71 -32.42 6.74
C GLU A 487 22.65 -33.51 6.97
N ARG A 488 21.78 -33.76 5.97
CA ARG A 488 20.73 -34.79 6.08
C ARG A 488 21.25 -36.21 5.91
N LEU A 489 22.38 -36.38 5.22
CA LEU A 489 23.05 -37.66 5.07
C LEU A 489 23.67 -38.11 6.40
N ASP A 490 24.29 -37.18 7.12
CA ASP A 490 24.93 -37.43 8.42
C ASP A 490 23.93 -37.85 9.51
N GLU A 491 22.66 -37.44 9.36
CA GLU A 491 21.57 -37.78 10.30
C GLU A 491 20.84 -39.08 9.94
N LEU A 492 21.34 -39.87 8.99
CA LEU A 492 20.75 -41.18 8.68
C LEU A 492 21.02 -42.21 9.78
N PRO A 493 20.04 -43.08 10.12
CA PRO A 493 18.75 -43.26 9.43
C PRO A 493 17.62 -42.31 9.87
N GLY A 494 17.83 -41.45 10.87
CA GLY A 494 16.78 -40.67 11.54
C GLY A 494 16.00 -39.70 10.64
N ARG A 495 16.61 -39.21 9.55
CA ARG A 495 15.99 -38.25 8.60
C ARG A 495 15.92 -38.74 7.15
N GLN A 496 15.70 -40.03 6.93
CA GLN A 496 15.67 -40.63 5.59
C GLN A 496 14.70 -39.92 4.62
N GLN A 497 13.50 -39.55 5.08
CA GLN A 497 12.52 -38.88 4.24
C GLN A 497 12.99 -37.49 3.79
N GLU A 498 13.57 -36.70 4.69
CA GLU A 498 14.09 -35.36 4.35
C GLU A 498 15.29 -35.44 3.40
N PHE A 499 16.15 -36.45 3.57
CA PHE A 499 17.24 -36.70 2.64
C PHE A 499 16.73 -37.04 1.23
N LEU A 500 15.71 -37.90 1.11
CA LEU A 500 15.10 -38.22 -0.18
C LEU A 500 14.41 -37.00 -0.81
N GLU A 501 13.71 -36.19 -0.02
CA GLU A 501 13.13 -34.93 -0.48
C GLU A 501 14.19 -34.00 -1.06
N GLU A 502 15.33 -33.85 -0.35
CA GLU A 502 16.44 -32.99 -0.78
C GLU A 502 17.02 -33.44 -2.13
N LEU A 503 17.25 -34.74 -2.31
CA LEU A 503 17.74 -35.31 -3.58
C LEU A 503 16.75 -35.09 -4.73
N GLN A 504 15.46 -35.33 -4.48
CA GLN A 504 14.42 -35.14 -5.50
C GLN A 504 14.28 -33.67 -5.89
N ALA A 505 14.29 -32.76 -4.91
CA ALA A 505 14.28 -31.32 -5.15
C ALA A 505 15.50 -30.88 -5.97
N THR A 506 16.68 -31.50 -5.79
CA THR A 506 17.89 -31.21 -6.57
C THR A 506 17.75 -31.68 -8.01
N ALA A 507 17.22 -32.89 -8.21
CA ALA A 507 16.99 -33.44 -9.55
C ALA A 507 16.08 -32.55 -10.41
N VAL A 508 14.96 -32.06 -9.85
CA VAL A 508 14.03 -31.18 -10.57
C VAL A 508 14.59 -29.78 -10.86
N THR A 509 15.66 -29.39 -10.18
CA THR A 509 16.29 -28.06 -10.33
C THR A 509 17.45 -28.07 -11.32
N SER A 510 18.02 -29.25 -11.63
CA SER A 510 19.14 -29.41 -12.55
C SER A 510 18.96 -28.67 -13.90
N PRO A 511 17.78 -28.70 -14.57
CA PRO A 511 17.59 -27.97 -15.82
C PRO A 511 17.78 -26.44 -15.66
N LEU A 512 17.31 -25.87 -14.55
CA LEU A 512 17.49 -24.45 -14.27
C LEU A 512 18.97 -24.11 -14.05
N LEU A 513 19.71 -24.93 -13.30
CA LEU A 513 21.15 -24.70 -13.08
C LEU A 513 21.95 -24.75 -14.39
N ARG A 514 21.59 -25.64 -15.32
CA ARG A 514 22.19 -25.66 -16.67
C ARG A 514 21.92 -24.37 -17.44
N LEU A 515 20.68 -23.87 -17.39
CA LEU A 515 20.32 -22.60 -18.02
C LEU A 515 21.12 -21.43 -17.45
N LEU A 516 21.27 -21.36 -16.13
CA LEU A 516 22.05 -20.31 -15.47
C LEU A 516 23.55 -20.44 -15.75
N GLY A 517 24.07 -21.67 -15.85
CA GLY A 517 25.46 -21.94 -16.20
C GLY A 517 25.86 -21.42 -17.59
N MET A 518 24.92 -21.38 -18.55
CA MET A 518 25.16 -20.78 -19.87
C MET A 518 25.27 -19.25 -19.86
N MET A 519 25.00 -18.59 -18.72
CA MET A 519 25.04 -17.13 -18.57
C MET A 519 26.30 -16.61 -17.85
N LEU A 520 27.22 -17.51 -17.48
CA LEU A 520 28.54 -17.22 -16.89
C LEU A 520 29.56 -16.82 -17.97
#